data_AF-A0A507EJH4-F1
#
_entry.id   AF-A0A507EJH4-F1
#
_cell.length_a   1.000
_cell.length_b   1.000
_cell.length_c   1.000
_cell.angle_alpha   90.00
_cell.angle_beta   90.00
_cell.angle_gamma   90.00
#
_symmetry.space_group_name_H-M   'P 1'
#
loop_
_entity.id
_entity.type
_entity.pdbx_description
1 polymer ?
#
loop_
_entity_poly.entity_id
_entity_poly.type
_entity_poly.pdbx_seq_one_letter_code
_entity_poly.pdbx_strand_id
1 'polypeptide(L)'
;MSTAEIESALVQHVACAEAAVVGIPDELTGQAIVCFCTLKTHTAQQAVDQTLLAALTSQVRSHIGPFATPKRIVVTPDLPKTRSGKIMRRILRKVAAGDVGEEDVINEDVLRLKLGDLTTLADPGVVAALVKRVATSQ
;
A
#
# COMPACT_ATOMS: atom_id res chain seq x y z
N MET A 1 -17.71 5.47 -1.84
CA MET A 1 -16.83 4.91 -2.88
C MET A 1 -16.11 3.72 -2.30
N SER A 2 -16.07 2.59 -3.01
CA SER A 2 -15.43 1.38 -2.51
C SER A 2 -13.94 1.40 -2.79
N THR A 3 -13.11 0.95 -1.85
CA THR A 3 -11.66 0.74 -2.09
C THR A 3 -11.43 -0.24 -3.25
N ALA A 4 -12.35 -1.17 -3.47
CA ALA A 4 -12.28 -2.17 -4.53
C ALA A 4 -12.32 -1.58 -5.95
N GLU A 5 -13.01 -0.44 -6.14
CA GLU A 5 -13.06 0.23 -7.45
C GLU A 5 -11.69 0.82 -7.82
N ILE A 6 -11.02 1.46 -6.86
CA ILE A 6 -9.66 1.99 -7.04
C ILE A 6 -8.65 0.85 -7.24
N GLU A 7 -8.75 -0.22 -6.44
CA GLU A 7 -7.91 -1.42 -6.62
C GLU A 7 -8.06 -1.97 -8.04
N SER A 8 -9.30 -2.06 -8.54
CA SER A 8 -9.58 -2.53 -9.90
C SER A 8 -9.00 -1.61 -10.98
N ALA A 9 -9.12 -0.29 -10.81
CA ALA A 9 -8.53 0.68 -11.75
C ALA A 9 -7.00 0.58 -11.81
N LEU A 10 -6.34 0.41 -10.66
CA LEU A 10 -4.89 0.24 -10.58
C LEU A 10 -4.40 -1.05 -11.25
N VAL A 11 -5.08 -2.18 -10.99
CA VAL A 11 -4.71 -3.49 -11.56
C VAL A 11 -4.86 -3.52 -13.09
N GLN A 12 -5.70 -2.66 -13.67
CA GLN A 12 -5.79 -2.50 -15.12
C GLN A 12 -4.57 -1.81 -15.74
N HIS A 13 -3.75 -1.10 -14.95
CA HIS A 13 -2.50 -0.53 -15.45
C HIS A 13 -1.50 -1.63 -15.81
N VAL A 14 -0.82 -1.49 -16.95
CA VAL A 14 0.11 -2.52 -17.47
C VAL A 14 1.18 -2.91 -16.45
N ALA A 15 1.67 -1.95 -15.67
CA ALA A 15 2.72 -2.16 -14.67
C ALA A 15 2.24 -2.81 -13.35
N CYS A 16 0.97 -2.67 -12.97
CA CYS A 16 0.51 -3.13 -11.65
C CYS A 16 0.08 -4.61 -11.71
N ALA A 17 0.59 -5.42 -10.80
CA ALA A 17 0.24 -6.83 -10.63
C ALA A 17 -0.89 -7.01 -9.60
N GLU A 18 -0.72 -6.39 -8.44
CA GLU A 18 -1.69 -6.41 -7.34
C GLU A 18 -1.79 -5.01 -6.73
N ALA A 19 -2.97 -4.64 -6.25
CA ALA A 19 -3.17 -3.38 -5.56
C ALA A 19 -4.01 -3.57 -4.28
N ALA A 20 -3.72 -2.75 -3.28
CA ALA A 20 -4.55 -2.63 -2.09
C ALA A 20 -4.71 -1.16 -1.72
N VAL A 21 -5.93 -0.75 -1.38
CA VAL A 21 -6.25 0.65 -1.12
C VAL A 21 -6.81 0.79 0.29
N VAL A 22 -6.30 1.78 1.01
CA VAL A 22 -6.74 2.11 2.37
C VAL A 22 -6.98 3.61 2.50
N GLY A 23 -8.02 3.96 3.26
CA GLY A 23 -8.21 5.32 3.76
C GLY A 23 -7.44 5.52 5.06
N ILE A 24 -6.78 6.66 5.20
CA ILE A 24 -6.17 7.13 6.44
C ILE A 24 -6.80 8.47 6.84
N PRO A 25 -6.82 8.83 8.13
CA PRO A 25 -7.22 10.16 8.57
C PRO A 25 -6.38 11.24 7.88
N ASP A 26 -7.04 12.33 7.46
CA ASP A 26 -6.39 13.49 6.86
C ASP A 26 -7.03 14.78 7.40
N GLU A 27 -6.21 15.73 7.85
CA GLU A 27 -6.73 16.95 8.49
C GLU A 27 -7.48 17.86 7.50
N LEU A 28 -7.12 17.83 6.21
CA LEU A 28 -7.71 18.71 5.20
C LEU A 28 -8.93 18.08 4.52
N THR A 29 -8.83 16.81 4.15
CA THR A 29 -9.88 16.11 3.39
C THR A 29 -10.72 15.16 4.26
N GLY A 30 -10.44 15.07 5.56
CA GLY A 30 -11.05 14.12 6.50
C GLY A 30 -10.49 12.71 6.33
N GLN A 31 -10.43 12.22 5.09
CA GLN A 31 -9.75 10.98 4.73
C GLN A 31 -8.89 11.16 3.48
N ALA A 32 -7.69 10.59 3.50
CA ALA A 32 -6.80 10.49 2.35
C ALA A 32 -6.73 9.05 1.84
N ILE A 33 -6.67 8.91 0.51
CA ILE A 33 -6.54 7.63 -0.18
C ILE A 33 -5.04 7.30 -0.32
N VAL A 34 -4.63 6.17 0.26
CA VAL A 34 -3.30 5.60 0.08
C VAL A 34 -3.42 4.27 -0.65
N CYS A 35 -2.67 4.15 -1.74
CA CYS A 35 -2.64 2.94 -2.57
C CYS A 35 -1.29 2.24 -2.42
N PHE A 36 -1.32 0.93 -2.24
CA PHE A 36 -0.16 0.06 -2.35
C PHE A 36 -0.26 -0.70 -3.66
N CYS A 37 0.78 -0.65 -4.49
CA CYS A 37 0.84 -1.42 -5.75
C CYS A 37 2.09 -2.28 -5.75
N THR A 38 1.90 -3.56 -6.07
CA THR A 38 2.97 -4.48 -6.42
C THR A 38 3.11 -4.48 -7.93
N LEU A 39 4.33 -4.28 -8.43
CA LEU A 39 4.58 -4.24 -9.87
C LEU A 39 4.72 -5.65 -10.46
N LYS A 40 4.36 -5.80 -11.73
CA LYS A 40 4.66 -7.03 -12.49
C LYS A 40 6.16 -7.19 -12.63
N THR A 41 6.63 -8.44 -12.68
CA THR A 41 8.05 -8.79 -12.65
C THR A 41 8.87 -7.96 -13.64
N HIS A 42 8.46 -7.93 -14.92
CA HIS A 42 9.12 -7.19 -16.00
C HIS A 42 9.23 -5.67 -15.75
N THR A 43 8.27 -5.08 -15.04
CA THR A 43 8.30 -3.66 -14.65
C THR A 43 9.08 -3.44 -13.36
N ALA A 44 9.12 -4.42 -12.46
CA ALA A 44 9.87 -4.34 -11.21
C ALA A 44 11.39 -4.31 -11.43
N GLN A 45 11.89 -4.76 -12.59
CA GLN A 45 13.30 -4.56 -12.98
C GLN A 45 13.62 -3.11 -13.39
N GLN A 46 12.61 -2.28 -13.64
CA GLN A 46 12.80 -0.87 -13.95
C GLN A 46 12.81 -0.04 -12.67
N ALA A 47 13.54 1.07 -12.66
CA ALA A 47 13.54 1.97 -11.52
C ALA A 47 12.12 2.54 -11.30
N VAL A 48 11.62 2.48 -10.06
CA VAL A 48 10.40 3.19 -9.68
C VAL A 48 10.70 4.68 -9.68
N ASP A 49 10.20 5.38 -10.69
CA ASP A 49 10.41 6.81 -10.88
C ASP A 49 9.09 7.59 -10.78
N GLN A 50 9.21 8.93 -10.82
CA GLN A 50 8.04 9.81 -10.77
C GLN A 50 7.11 9.61 -11.97
N THR A 51 7.65 9.19 -13.12
CA THR A 51 6.88 8.90 -14.33
C THR A 51 5.88 7.77 -14.10
N LEU A 52 6.33 6.66 -13.49
CA LEU A 52 5.47 5.52 -13.16
C LEU A 52 4.40 5.90 -12.13
N LEU A 53 4.76 6.66 -11.10
CA LEU A 53 3.81 7.10 -10.09
C LEU A 53 2.74 8.03 -10.68
N ALA A 54 3.14 8.94 -11.56
CA ALA A 54 2.22 9.81 -12.29
C ALA A 54 1.29 9.01 -13.22
N ALA A 55 1.80 7.98 -13.91
CA ALA A 55 1.01 7.11 -14.76
C ALA A 55 -0.05 6.33 -13.96
N LEU A 56 0.33 5.73 -12.82
CA LEU A 56 -0.60 5.02 -11.93
C LEU A 56 -1.66 5.96 -11.34
N THR A 57 -1.27 7.19 -10.97
CA THR A 57 -2.21 8.21 -10.47
C THR A 57 -3.20 8.63 -11.56
N SER A 58 -2.69 8.85 -12.78
CA SER A 58 -3.50 9.19 -13.95
C SER A 58 -4.50 8.08 -14.29
N GLN A 59 -4.09 6.81 -14.17
CA GLN A 59 -4.97 5.65 -14.38
C GLN A 59 -6.20 5.69 -13.47
N VAL A 60 -6.01 5.93 -12.17
CA VAL A 60 -7.15 6.01 -11.23
C VAL A 60 -8.03 7.22 -11.57
N ARG A 61 -7.39 8.37 -11.84
CA ARG A 61 -8.10 9.61 -12.16
C ARG A 61 -8.91 9.52 -13.45
N SER A 62 -8.43 8.83 -14.48
CA SER A 62 -9.12 8.68 -15.76
C SER A 62 -10.28 7.67 -15.67
N HIS A 63 -10.11 6.60 -14.90
CA HIS A 63 -11.13 5.55 -14.75
C HIS A 63 -12.28 5.94 -13.81
N ILE A 64 -11.99 6.68 -12.73
CA ILE A 64 -12.97 6.96 -11.67
C ILE A 64 -13.27 8.46 -11.57
N GLY A 65 -12.25 9.30 -11.66
CA GLY A 65 -12.38 10.75 -11.63
C GLY A 65 -11.45 11.42 -10.62
N PRO A 66 -11.37 12.76 -10.63
CA PRO A 66 -10.44 13.52 -9.79
C PRO A 66 -10.61 13.31 -8.29
N PHE A 67 -11.83 13.05 -7.82
CA PHE A 67 -12.13 12.84 -6.39
C PHE A 67 -11.55 11.53 -5.84
N ALA A 68 -11.24 10.55 -6.70
CA ALA A 68 -10.65 9.27 -6.33
C ALA A 68 -9.11 9.27 -6.48
N THR A 69 -8.52 10.41 -6.84
CA THR A 69 -7.07 10.52 -7.05
C THR A 69 -6.35 10.15 -5.75
N PRO A 70 -5.46 9.14 -5.75
CA PRO A 70 -4.71 8.78 -4.57
C PRO A 70 -3.85 9.95 -4.11
N LYS A 71 -3.87 10.26 -2.81
CA LYS A 71 -2.92 11.23 -2.23
C LYS A 71 -1.49 10.67 -2.29
N ARG A 72 -1.38 9.34 -2.20
CA ARG A 72 -0.11 8.63 -2.20
C ARG A 72 -0.22 7.26 -2.84
N ILE A 73 0.79 6.89 -3.64
CA ILE A 73 0.99 5.55 -4.17
C ILE A 73 2.34 5.02 -3.66
N VAL A 74 2.31 3.88 -2.99
CA VAL A 74 3.48 3.21 -2.42
C VAL A 74 3.72 1.94 -3.22
N VAL A 75 4.86 1.89 -3.91
CA VAL A 75 5.29 0.67 -4.60
C VAL A 75 5.99 -0.25 -3.61
N THR A 76 5.47 -1.47 -3.49
CA THR A 76 5.97 -2.51 -2.57
C THR A 76 6.29 -3.80 -3.35
N PRO A 77 7.30 -4.59 -2.92
CA PRO A 77 7.57 -5.88 -3.55
C PRO A 77 6.44 -6.89 -3.34
N ASP A 78 5.72 -6.82 -2.21
CA ASP A 78 4.56 -7.66 -1.95
C ASP A 78 3.57 -6.97 -0.98
N LEU A 79 2.35 -7.49 -0.91
CA LEU A 79 1.31 -7.09 0.02
C LEU A 79 1.25 -8.06 1.22
N PRO A 80 0.87 -7.59 2.42
CA PRO A 80 0.78 -8.45 3.59
C PRO A 80 -0.41 -9.39 3.43
N LYS A 81 -0.13 -10.64 3.06
CA LYS A 81 -1.12 -11.67 2.78
C LYS A 81 -1.08 -12.77 3.82
N THR A 82 -2.25 -13.29 4.19
CA THR A 82 -2.34 -14.54 4.95
C THR A 82 -1.84 -15.71 4.11
N ARG A 83 -1.57 -16.87 4.73
CA ARG A 83 -1.27 -18.11 3.99
C ARG A 83 -2.38 -18.57 3.03
N SER A 84 -3.59 -18.02 3.16
CA SER A 84 -4.72 -18.24 2.25
C SER A 84 -4.84 -17.17 1.15
N GLY A 85 -3.87 -16.25 1.05
CA GLY A 85 -3.82 -15.20 0.03
C GLY A 85 -4.67 -13.96 0.34
N LYS A 86 -5.30 -13.88 1.51
CA LYS A 86 -6.13 -12.72 1.87
C LYS A 86 -5.24 -11.55 2.29
N ILE A 87 -5.44 -10.39 1.67
CA ILE A 87 -4.70 -9.16 2.03
C ILE A 87 -5.16 -8.66 3.40
N MET A 88 -4.21 -8.53 4.34
CA MET A 88 -4.40 -7.99 5.68
C MET A 88 -4.38 -6.46 5.67
N ARG A 89 -5.46 -5.85 5.15
CA ARG A 89 -5.61 -4.39 5.02
C ARG A 89 -5.41 -3.60 6.31
N ARG A 90 -5.62 -4.23 7.48
CA ARG A 90 -5.36 -3.62 8.80
C ARG A 90 -3.90 -3.21 8.97
N ILE A 91 -2.95 -4.00 8.48
CA ILE A 91 -1.52 -3.70 8.54
C ILE A 91 -1.23 -2.49 7.64
N LEU A 92 -1.68 -2.53 6.39
CA LEU A 92 -1.51 -1.44 5.43
C LEU A 92 -2.03 -0.11 5.98
N ARG A 93 -3.19 -0.10 6.64
CA ARG A 93 -3.77 1.10 7.24
C ARG A 93 -2.90 1.67 8.37
N LYS A 94 -2.44 0.84 9.30
CA LYS A 94 -1.60 1.29 10.42
C LYS A 94 -0.24 1.82 9.95
N VAL A 95 0.37 1.13 8.99
CA VAL A 95 1.64 1.61 8.40
C VAL A 95 1.41 2.92 7.65
N ALA A 96 0.38 3.01 6.79
CA ALA A 96 0.07 4.22 6.04
C ALA A 96 -0.27 5.43 6.92
N ALA A 97 -0.91 5.21 8.07
CA ALA A 97 -1.24 6.26 9.05
C ALA A 97 -0.03 6.70 9.89
N GLY A 98 1.11 6.01 9.80
CA GLY A 98 2.29 6.31 10.62
C GLY A 98 2.23 5.74 12.04
N ASP A 99 1.26 4.86 12.34
CA ASP A 99 1.13 4.24 13.68
C ASP A 99 2.28 3.27 13.98
N VAL A 100 2.95 2.77 12.93
CA VAL A 100 4.05 1.81 12.98
C VAL A 100 5.27 2.39 12.24
N GLY A 101 6.33 2.66 12.99
CA GLY A 101 7.61 3.18 12.52
C GLY A 101 8.68 2.10 12.38
N GLU A 102 9.86 2.49 11.92
CA GLU A 102 10.99 1.55 11.69
C GLU A 102 11.48 0.94 13.00
N GLU A 103 11.45 1.72 14.09
CA GLU A 103 11.81 1.29 15.44
C GLU A 103 10.90 0.19 15.98
N ASP A 104 9.61 0.20 15.60
CA ASP A 104 8.64 -0.80 16.04
C ASP A 104 8.90 -2.17 15.40
N VAL A 105 9.49 -2.20 14.21
CA VAL A 105 9.77 -3.43 13.47
C VAL A 105 10.94 -4.21 14.08
N ILE A 106 11.80 -3.54 14.85
CA ILE A 106 12.95 -4.17 15.52
C ILE A 106 12.49 -5.13 16.62
N ASN A 107 11.38 -4.82 17.29
CA ASN A 107 10.86 -5.63 18.40
C ASN A 107 9.52 -6.27 18.02
N GLU A 108 9.51 -7.59 17.89
CA GLU A 108 8.33 -8.34 17.47
C GLU A 108 7.14 -8.20 18.43
N ASP A 109 7.38 -8.04 19.74
CA ASP A 109 6.31 -7.86 20.73
C ASP A 109 5.63 -6.49 20.58
N VAL A 110 6.42 -5.44 20.34
CA VAL A 110 5.90 -4.09 20.04
C VAL A 110 5.11 -4.12 18.74
N LEU A 111 5.67 -4.78 17.72
CA LEU A 111 5.01 -4.93 16.42
C LEU A 111 3.67 -5.66 16.56
N ARG A 112 3.59 -6.75 17.35
CA ARG A 112 2.34 -7.48 17.63
C ARG A 112 1.38 -6.68 18.49
N LEU A 113 1.85 -5.86 19.42
CA LEU A 113 0.98 -4.96 20.19
C LEU A 113 0.28 -3.95 19.27
N LYS A 114 1.02 -3.37 18.32
CA LYS A 114 0.48 -2.40 17.36
C LYS A 114 -0.31 -3.08 16.25
N LEU A 115 0.21 -4.15 15.65
CA LEU A 115 -0.35 -4.82 14.49
C LEU A 115 -1.09 -6.11 14.82
N GLY A 116 -1.39 -6.43 16.09
CA GLY A 116 -2.12 -7.65 16.46
C GLY A 116 -1.40 -8.95 16.07
N ASP A 117 -2.16 -10.04 15.95
CA ASP A 117 -1.60 -11.34 15.54
C ASP A 117 -1.11 -11.33 14.08
N LEU A 118 0.16 -11.69 13.91
CA LEU A 118 0.88 -11.76 12.63
C LEU A 118 1.25 -13.20 12.25
N THR A 119 0.97 -14.20 13.10
CA THR A 119 1.37 -15.61 12.89
C THR A 119 0.77 -16.22 11.61
N THR A 120 -0.34 -15.65 11.14
CA THR A 120 -1.06 -16.07 9.93
C THR A 120 -0.53 -15.46 8.64
N LEU A 121 0.39 -14.49 8.72
CA LEU A 121 1.07 -13.96 7.54
C LEU A 121 1.86 -15.06 6.83
N ALA A 122 1.84 -15.01 5.50
CA ALA A 122 2.68 -15.88 4.67
C ALA A 122 4.15 -15.47 4.78
N ASP A 123 4.42 -14.17 4.74
CA ASP A 123 5.74 -13.58 4.93
C ASP A 123 5.65 -12.39 5.90
N PRO A 124 6.12 -12.53 7.15
CA PRO A 124 6.19 -11.42 8.10
C PRO A 124 7.17 -10.31 7.69
N GLY A 125 8.20 -10.62 6.89
CA GLY A 125 9.24 -9.68 6.46
C GLY A 125 8.70 -8.53 5.61
N VAL A 126 7.56 -8.73 4.96
CA VAL A 126 6.87 -7.71 4.16
C VAL A 126 6.52 -6.47 4.99
N VAL A 127 6.26 -6.60 6.29
CA VAL A 127 5.89 -5.48 7.17
C VAL A 127 7.04 -4.49 7.28
N ALA A 128 8.27 -4.98 7.46
CA ALA A 128 9.47 -4.16 7.51
C ALA A 128 9.67 -3.37 6.20
N ALA A 129 9.50 -4.06 5.07
CA ALA A 129 9.61 -3.44 3.75
C ALA A 129 8.55 -2.35 3.54
N LEU A 130 7.31 -2.59 3.97
CA LEU A 130 6.21 -1.63 3.87
C LEU A 130 6.50 -0.38 4.69
N VAL A 131 6.92 -0.52 5.95
CA VAL A 131 7.25 0.61 6.83
C VAL A 131 8.34 1.48 6.19
N LYS A 132 9.43 0.87 5.70
CA LYS A 132 10.51 1.60 5.04
C LYS A 132 10.05 2.33 3.77
N ARG A 133 9.22 1.68 2.94
CA ARG A 133 8.65 2.30 1.72
C ARG A 133 7.73 3.46 2.09
N VAL A 134 6.95 3.30 3.15
CA VAL A 134 6.06 4.34 3.67
C VAL A 134 6.81 5.48 4.35
N ALA A 135 8.00 5.27 4.90
CA ALA A 135 8.85 6.38 5.35
C ALA A 135 9.47 7.16 4.17
N THR A 136 9.92 6.45 3.13
CA THR A 136 10.68 7.05 2.01
C THR A 136 9.82 7.83 1.02
N SER A 137 8.52 7.53 0.91
CA SER A 137 7.61 8.22 -0.02
C SER A 137 6.67 9.24 0.67
N GLN A 138 7.02 9.70 1.88
CA GLN A 138 6.42 10.88 2.52
C GLN A 138 7.02 12.16 1.96
#